data_AF-A0A2D5V1Q8-F1
#
_entry.id   AF-A0A2D5V1Q8-F1
#
_cell.length_a   1.000
_cell.length_b   1.000
_cell.length_c   1.000
_cell.angle_alpha   90.00
_cell.angle_beta   90.00
_cell.angle_gamma   90.00
#
_symmetry.space_group_name_H-M   'P 1'
#
loop_
_entity.id
_entity.type
_entity.pdbx_description
1 polymer ?
#
loop_
_entity_poly.entity_id
_entity_poly.type
_entity_poly.pdbx_seq_one_letter_code
_entity_poly.pdbx_strand_id
1 'polypeptide(L)'
;MNNVNNEDGYYWAVEDLSLTNPIITIDQISLTDISTFKFSIDLTSHHYNDWDESDEVLITFSLDGGFYQDLMSIQSIFDPNSSFNEPVALDTNFDGHGDCGQNTSLNALTIGTGAQGCVVSGSNFRTYSSNNIDVNSASTLDIKLQFIGLSSTDEGIYLDNIKIELTNSTPNDCGVSGTYDYGNNENISNAVGFSSNPGDYVTLDFTAGITEIGYDNWYITDAVDGSGITLASGTGSIVGTYTSATSEISFYVVSDGSWSPAGGGGTTGLTHATFIYSVSCSSPPACSDPSGLLVSNITSSGADISWTPGGSETEWNVEYG
;
A
#
# COMPACT_ATOMS: atom_id res chain seq x y z
N MET A 1 -7.79 -28.60 -14.42
CA MET A 1 -9.27 -28.46 -14.38
C MET A 1 -9.78 -28.20 -15.80
N ASN A 2 -10.77 -28.94 -16.31
CA ASN A 2 -11.14 -28.89 -17.75
C ASN A 2 -11.97 -27.66 -18.17
N ASN A 3 -12.45 -26.87 -17.22
CA ASN A 3 -13.36 -25.74 -17.45
C ASN A 3 -12.89 -24.44 -16.77
N VAL A 4 -11.63 -24.39 -16.33
CA VAL A 4 -10.97 -23.19 -15.84
C VAL A 4 -10.04 -22.71 -16.95
N ASN A 5 -10.26 -21.49 -17.43
CA ASN A 5 -9.57 -20.97 -18.61
C ASN A 5 -8.61 -19.81 -18.29
N ASN A 6 -8.61 -19.33 -17.05
CA ASN A 6 -7.77 -18.22 -16.58
C ASN A 6 -6.72 -18.66 -15.55
N GLU A 7 -6.52 -19.97 -15.38
CA GLU A 7 -5.41 -20.47 -14.59
C GLU A 7 -4.12 -20.27 -15.39
N ASP A 8 -3.12 -19.66 -14.75
CA ASP A 8 -1.85 -19.30 -15.36
C ASP A 8 -0.64 -19.81 -14.57
N GLY A 9 -0.46 -21.12 -14.50
CA GLY A 9 0.81 -21.72 -14.10
C GLY A 9 0.63 -22.90 -13.18
N TYR A 10 0.72 -22.65 -11.87
CA TYR A 10 0.56 -23.68 -10.85
C TYR A 10 -0.43 -23.19 -9.80
N TYR A 11 -1.46 -23.99 -9.56
CA TYR A 11 -2.37 -23.82 -8.44
C TYR A 11 -2.13 -24.90 -7.38
N TRP A 12 -2.64 -24.67 -6.17
CA TRP A 12 -2.76 -25.68 -5.13
C TRP A 12 -4.18 -26.20 -5.06
N ALA A 13 -4.30 -27.52 -4.94
CA ALA A 13 -5.57 -28.21 -4.72
C ALA A 13 -5.62 -28.70 -3.28
N VAL A 14 -6.71 -28.39 -2.61
CA VAL A 14 -7.05 -28.90 -1.29
C VAL A 14 -8.38 -29.61 -1.42
N GLU A 15 -8.30 -30.90 -1.73
CA GLU A 15 -9.43 -31.78 -2.02
C GLU A 15 -9.10 -33.20 -1.56
N ASP A 16 -10.11 -33.97 -1.17
CA ASP A 16 -9.98 -35.39 -0.79
C ASP A 16 -8.86 -35.64 0.25
N LEU A 17 -8.74 -34.75 1.24
CA LEU A 17 -7.62 -34.78 2.17
C LEU A 17 -7.72 -35.97 3.13
N SER A 18 -6.63 -36.75 3.22
CA SER A 18 -6.45 -37.72 4.31
C SER A 18 -5.88 -37.07 5.59
N LEU A 19 -5.63 -35.75 5.56
CA LEU A 19 -5.06 -34.98 6.66
C LEU A 19 -6.19 -34.34 7.47
N THR A 20 -6.08 -34.37 8.80
CA THR A 20 -7.03 -33.66 9.67
C THR A 20 -6.64 -32.19 9.76
N ASN A 21 -7.49 -31.34 9.20
CA ASN A 21 -7.44 -29.88 9.24
C ASN A 21 -6.06 -29.26 8.96
N PRO A 22 -5.46 -29.49 7.76
CA PRO A 22 -4.12 -29.02 7.47
C PRO A 22 -4.00 -27.50 7.41
N ILE A 23 -2.77 -27.02 7.55
CA ILE A 23 -2.43 -25.60 7.61
C ILE A 23 -1.31 -25.29 6.61
N ILE A 24 -1.42 -24.14 5.96
CA ILE A 24 -0.33 -23.48 5.26
C ILE A 24 0.02 -22.22 6.05
N THR A 25 1.30 -22.08 6.42
CA THR A 25 1.82 -20.88 7.08
C THR A 25 2.73 -20.13 6.12
N ILE A 26 2.55 -18.82 6.07
CA ILE A 26 3.41 -17.86 5.38
C ILE A 26 4.02 -16.98 6.48
N ASP A 27 5.26 -17.28 6.85
CA ASP A 27 6.02 -16.64 7.93
C ASP A 27 7.50 -16.44 7.49
N GLN A 28 8.32 -15.56 8.07
CA GLN A 28 8.05 -14.35 8.85
C GLN A 28 8.23 -13.14 7.92
N ILE A 29 7.14 -12.47 7.55
CA ILE A 29 7.19 -11.33 6.61
C ILE A 29 7.66 -10.09 7.37
N SER A 30 8.72 -9.44 6.89
CA SER A 30 9.23 -8.20 7.49
C SER A 30 8.28 -7.03 7.22
N LEU A 31 7.99 -6.27 8.26
CA LEU A 31 7.14 -5.07 8.22
C LEU A 31 7.94 -3.78 8.47
N THR A 32 9.24 -3.78 8.19
CA THR A 32 10.07 -2.57 8.34
C THR A 32 9.52 -1.45 7.45
N ASP A 33 9.25 -0.30 8.07
CA ASP A 33 8.66 0.89 7.44
C ASP A 33 7.30 0.67 6.78
N ILE A 34 6.52 -0.32 7.23
CA ILE A 34 5.18 -0.63 6.74
C ILE A 34 4.09 -0.02 7.64
N SER A 35 3.06 0.59 7.03
CA SER A 35 1.86 1.11 7.72
C SER A 35 0.70 0.12 7.66
N THR A 36 0.47 -0.49 6.50
CA THR A 36 -0.64 -1.41 6.26
C THR A 36 -0.23 -2.56 5.37
N PHE A 37 -0.95 -3.68 5.45
CA PHE A 37 -0.89 -4.74 4.45
C PHE A 37 -2.28 -5.06 3.90
N LYS A 38 -2.31 -5.63 2.69
CA LYS A 38 -3.50 -6.20 2.07
C LYS A 38 -3.20 -7.60 1.57
N PHE A 39 -4.08 -8.54 1.87
CA PHE A 39 -4.00 -9.91 1.40
C PHE A 39 -4.97 -10.13 0.25
N SER A 40 -4.55 -10.92 -0.73
CA SER A 40 -5.43 -11.42 -1.79
C SER A 40 -5.04 -12.83 -2.19
N ILE A 41 -6.04 -13.57 -2.66
CA ILE A 41 -5.90 -14.96 -3.10
C ILE A 41 -6.92 -15.20 -4.21
N ASP A 42 -6.51 -15.95 -5.23
CA ASP A 42 -7.41 -16.42 -6.27
C ASP A 42 -8.01 -17.76 -5.85
N LEU A 43 -9.34 -17.89 -5.87
CA LEU A 43 -10.04 -19.10 -5.45
C LEU A 43 -11.06 -19.60 -6.48
N THR A 44 -11.22 -20.92 -6.52
CA THR A 44 -12.42 -21.61 -7.04
C THR A 44 -12.61 -22.91 -6.25
N SER A 45 -13.85 -23.34 -6.01
CA SER A 45 -14.14 -24.62 -5.35
C SER A 45 -14.24 -25.77 -6.36
N HIS A 46 -14.22 -27.00 -5.85
CA HIS A 46 -14.40 -28.21 -6.66
C HIS A 46 -15.81 -28.29 -7.25
N HIS A 47 -16.81 -28.31 -6.40
CA HIS A 47 -18.21 -28.40 -6.79
C HIS A 47 -19.04 -27.33 -6.07
N TYR A 48 -20.18 -26.96 -6.65
CA TYR A 48 -21.03 -25.91 -6.09
C TYR A 48 -21.88 -26.38 -4.90
N ASN A 49 -21.91 -27.67 -4.57
CA ASN A 49 -22.93 -28.24 -3.69
C ASN A 49 -22.42 -29.44 -2.89
N ASP A 50 -21.20 -29.37 -2.36
CA ASP A 50 -20.62 -30.47 -1.59
C ASP A 50 -20.00 -30.02 -0.26
N TRP A 51 -19.95 -28.73 0.06
CA TRP A 51 -19.43 -28.31 1.37
C TRP A 51 -20.48 -28.43 2.46
N ASP A 52 -20.10 -29.05 3.56
CA ASP A 52 -20.91 -29.20 4.75
C ASP A 52 -20.78 -27.98 5.68
N GLU A 53 -21.73 -27.81 6.61
CA GLU A 53 -21.73 -26.70 7.58
C GLU A 53 -20.45 -26.64 8.44
N SER A 54 -19.75 -27.78 8.61
CA SER A 54 -18.50 -27.87 9.34
C SER A 54 -17.24 -27.59 8.51
N ASP A 55 -17.39 -27.40 7.20
CA ASP A 55 -16.27 -27.20 6.29
C ASP A 55 -15.91 -25.73 6.20
N GLU A 56 -14.64 -25.42 6.44
CA GLU A 56 -14.18 -24.04 6.56
C GLU A 56 -12.82 -23.87 5.92
N VAL A 57 -12.58 -22.70 5.34
CA VAL A 57 -11.21 -22.21 5.11
C VAL A 57 -11.04 -20.90 5.85
N LEU A 58 -10.21 -20.96 6.90
CA LEU A 58 -9.93 -19.83 7.77
C LEU A 58 -8.57 -19.24 7.41
N ILE A 59 -8.56 -18.00 6.95
CA ILE A 59 -7.36 -17.23 6.68
C ILE A 59 -7.22 -16.22 7.81
N THR A 60 -6.12 -16.35 8.56
CA THR A 60 -5.86 -15.56 9.76
C THR A 60 -4.46 -14.98 9.71
N PHE A 61 -4.22 -13.90 10.45
CA PHE A 61 -2.92 -13.25 10.52
C PHE A 61 -2.48 -13.01 11.97
N SER A 62 -1.16 -12.95 12.19
CA SER A 62 -0.55 -12.57 13.45
C SER A 62 0.49 -11.48 13.24
N LEU A 63 0.52 -10.51 14.16
CA LEU A 63 1.53 -9.46 14.21
C LEU A 63 2.44 -9.72 15.41
N ASP A 64 3.76 -9.69 15.19
CA ASP A 64 4.80 -9.90 16.21
C ASP A 64 4.61 -11.18 17.05
N GLY A 65 4.10 -12.26 16.44
CA GLY A 65 3.83 -13.52 17.12
C GLY A 65 2.69 -13.45 18.14
N GLY A 66 1.82 -12.44 18.04
CA GLY A 66 0.59 -12.32 18.82
C GLY A 66 -0.46 -13.39 18.47
N PHE A 67 -1.66 -13.22 19.03
CA PHE A 67 -2.79 -14.09 18.69
C PHE A 67 -3.20 -13.90 17.23
N TYR A 68 -3.59 -15.00 16.58
CA TYR A 68 -4.14 -14.97 15.24
C TYR A 68 -5.51 -14.27 15.25
N GLN A 69 -5.69 -13.35 14.32
CA GLN A 69 -6.91 -12.58 14.06
C GLN A 69 -7.47 -12.95 12.68
N ASP A 70 -8.77 -12.80 12.50
CA ASP A 70 -9.44 -13.11 11.25
C ASP A 70 -9.04 -12.14 10.14
N LEU A 71 -8.72 -12.68 8.97
CA LEU A 71 -8.38 -11.91 7.77
C LEU A 71 -9.43 -12.10 6.67
N MET A 72 -9.83 -13.36 6.45
CA MET A 72 -10.81 -13.80 5.48
C MET A 72 -11.27 -15.20 5.83
N SER A 73 -12.57 -15.48 5.75
CA SER A 73 -13.14 -16.82 5.91
C SER A 73 -13.96 -17.21 4.68
N ILE A 74 -13.87 -18.47 4.32
CA ILE A 74 -14.71 -19.10 3.31
C ILE A 74 -15.48 -20.19 4.04
N GLN A 75 -16.80 -20.08 3.96
CA GLN A 75 -17.72 -20.92 4.70
C GLN A 75 -18.80 -21.46 3.78
N SER A 76 -19.33 -22.63 4.15
CA SER A 76 -20.56 -23.16 3.58
C SER A 76 -21.72 -22.18 3.82
N ILE A 77 -22.61 -22.05 2.85
CA ILE A 77 -23.80 -21.20 2.99
C ILE A 77 -24.80 -21.90 3.89
N PHE A 78 -25.42 -21.14 4.79
CA PHE A 78 -26.46 -21.67 5.65
C PHE A 78 -27.65 -22.23 4.83
N ASP A 79 -28.03 -23.49 5.05
CA ASP A 79 -29.36 -23.99 4.66
C ASP A 79 -30.16 -24.36 5.90
N PRO A 80 -31.33 -23.73 6.15
CA PRO A 80 -32.17 -24.12 7.29
C PRO A 80 -32.71 -25.56 7.21
N ASN A 81 -32.56 -26.25 6.07
CA ASN A 81 -33.08 -27.60 5.84
C ASN A 81 -31.99 -28.68 5.76
N SER A 82 -30.71 -28.31 5.68
CA SER A 82 -29.57 -29.23 5.50
C SER A 82 -28.32 -28.63 6.12
N SER A 83 -27.49 -29.46 6.76
CA SER A 83 -26.13 -29.09 7.16
C SER A 83 -25.07 -29.63 6.19
N PHE A 84 -25.52 -30.10 5.03
CA PHE A 84 -24.70 -30.82 4.06
C PHE A 84 -24.89 -30.24 2.67
N ASN A 85 -23.84 -30.34 1.84
CA ASN A 85 -23.91 -30.13 0.40
C ASN A 85 -24.44 -28.76 0.00
N GLU A 86 -23.69 -27.71 0.32
CA GLU A 86 -24.02 -26.33 -0.06
C GLU A 86 -22.87 -25.67 -0.83
N PRO A 87 -23.15 -24.57 -1.56
CA PRO A 87 -22.11 -23.73 -2.11
C PRO A 87 -21.38 -22.97 -1.01
N VAL A 88 -20.20 -22.48 -1.38
CA VAL A 88 -19.38 -21.65 -0.52
C VAL A 88 -19.38 -20.19 -0.92
N ALA A 89 -19.23 -19.33 0.08
CA ALA A 89 -19.02 -17.91 -0.12
C ALA A 89 -18.01 -17.38 0.91
N LEU A 90 -17.50 -16.18 0.67
CA LEU A 90 -16.87 -15.40 1.72
C LEU A 90 -17.86 -15.20 2.88
N ASP A 91 -17.41 -15.44 4.09
CA ASP A 91 -18.09 -15.01 5.31
C ASP A 91 -17.51 -13.63 5.68
N THR A 92 -18.26 -12.58 5.37
CA THR A 92 -17.78 -11.20 5.49
C THR A 92 -18.00 -10.61 6.88
N ASN A 93 -18.80 -11.28 7.71
CA ASN A 93 -19.20 -10.83 9.03
C ASN A 93 -18.65 -11.73 10.16
N PHE A 94 -17.99 -12.84 9.80
CA PHE A 94 -17.40 -13.84 10.69
C PHE A 94 -18.41 -14.51 11.62
N ASP A 95 -19.63 -14.76 11.13
CA ASP A 95 -20.70 -15.43 11.90
C ASP A 95 -20.74 -16.95 11.72
N GLY A 96 -19.87 -17.51 10.87
CA GLY A 96 -19.77 -18.95 10.61
C GLY A 96 -20.56 -19.41 9.39
N HIS A 97 -21.12 -18.50 8.60
CA HIS A 97 -21.84 -18.85 7.37
C HIS A 97 -21.40 -17.99 6.18
N GLY A 98 -21.32 -18.61 5.00
CA GLY A 98 -20.98 -17.89 3.77
C GLY A 98 -22.06 -16.88 3.37
N ASP A 99 -21.66 -15.64 3.10
CA ASP A 99 -22.56 -14.58 2.63
C ASP A 99 -22.76 -14.67 1.11
N CYS A 100 -23.79 -15.39 0.66
CA CYS A 100 -24.05 -15.54 -0.77
C CYS A 100 -24.25 -14.18 -1.49
N GLY A 101 -23.57 -14.00 -2.63
CA GLY A 101 -23.68 -12.78 -3.43
C GLY A 101 -22.79 -12.79 -4.67
N GLN A 102 -23.03 -11.87 -5.61
CA GLN A 102 -22.34 -11.83 -6.91
C GLN A 102 -20.81 -11.82 -6.80
N ASN A 103 -20.28 -11.19 -5.74
CA ASN A 103 -18.85 -11.01 -5.52
C ASN A 103 -18.31 -11.82 -4.33
N THR A 104 -19.19 -12.47 -3.57
CA THR A 104 -18.85 -13.19 -2.34
C THR A 104 -19.01 -14.69 -2.52
N SER A 105 -19.93 -15.16 -3.35
CA SER A 105 -20.02 -16.57 -3.75
C SER A 105 -18.78 -16.98 -4.51
N LEU A 106 -18.25 -18.15 -4.18
CA LEU A 106 -17.12 -18.74 -4.88
C LEU A 106 -17.58 -19.33 -6.21
N ASN A 107 -16.72 -19.19 -7.22
CA ASN A 107 -16.82 -19.97 -8.44
C ASN A 107 -16.52 -21.45 -8.13
N ALA A 108 -17.00 -22.37 -8.96
CA ALA A 108 -16.78 -23.80 -8.78
C ALA A 108 -16.59 -24.52 -10.13
N LEU A 109 -15.85 -25.63 -10.15
CA LEU A 109 -15.69 -26.43 -11.38
C LEU A 109 -17.01 -27.01 -11.87
N THR A 110 -17.98 -27.18 -10.98
CA THR A 110 -19.32 -27.54 -11.39
C THR A 110 -20.25 -26.40 -10.98
N ILE A 111 -20.95 -25.81 -11.95
CA ILE A 111 -21.82 -24.67 -11.72
C ILE A 111 -23.23 -25.13 -11.32
N GLY A 112 -23.96 -24.28 -10.61
CA GLY A 112 -25.31 -24.63 -10.16
C GLY A 112 -25.95 -23.56 -9.28
N THR A 113 -26.96 -23.97 -8.53
CA THR A 113 -27.64 -23.10 -7.57
C THR A 113 -27.94 -23.92 -6.33
N GLY A 114 -27.38 -23.52 -5.19
CA GLY A 114 -27.60 -24.16 -3.90
C GLY A 114 -28.79 -23.56 -3.14
N ALA A 115 -28.82 -23.76 -1.83
CA ALA A 115 -29.86 -23.22 -0.98
C ALA A 115 -29.90 -21.69 -1.01
N GLN A 116 -31.05 -21.18 -0.58
CA GLN A 116 -31.39 -19.75 -0.59
C GLN A 116 -31.25 -19.05 -1.97
N GLY A 117 -31.12 -19.83 -3.05
CA GLY A 117 -30.94 -19.31 -4.41
C GLY A 117 -29.52 -18.87 -4.71
N CYS A 118 -28.52 -19.40 -4.01
CA CYS A 118 -27.14 -19.00 -4.24
C CYS A 118 -26.59 -19.54 -5.56
N VAL A 119 -26.33 -18.64 -6.50
CA VAL A 119 -25.95 -19.01 -7.87
C VAL A 119 -24.42 -19.04 -8.01
N VAL A 120 -23.89 -20.20 -8.36
CA VAL A 120 -22.50 -20.37 -8.81
C VAL A 120 -22.53 -20.47 -10.34
N SER A 121 -22.08 -19.42 -11.02
CA SER A 121 -22.23 -19.27 -12.48
C SER A 121 -20.92 -19.32 -13.27
N GLY A 122 -19.79 -19.40 -12.58
CA GLY A 122 -18.47 -19.47 -13.17
C GLY A 122 -17.60 -20.53 -12.50
N SER A 123 -16.56 -20.93 -13.21
CA SER A 123 -15.56 -21.91 -12.78
C SER A 123 -14.15 -21.35 -12.69
N ASN A 124 -13.91 -20.19 -13.31
CA ASN A 124 -12.62 -19.55 -13.30
C ASN A 124 -12.20 -19.13 -11.88
N PHE A 125 -10.89 -19.08 -11.64
CA PHE A 125 -10.35 -18.44 -10.45
C PHE A 125 -10.86 -17.00 -10.33
N ARG A 126 -11.22 -16.58 -9.12
CA ARG A 126 -11.57 -15.19 -8.81
C ARG A 126 -10.70 -14.69 -7.67
N THR A 127 -10.16 -13.49 -7.81
CA THR A 127 -9.45 -12.80 -6.74
C THR A 127 -10.41 -12.34 -5.66
N TYR A 128 -10.13 -12.78 -4.43
CA TYR A 128 -10.72 -12.25 -3.21
C TYR A 128 -9.65 -11.48 -2.46
N SER A 129 -10.03 -10.38 -1.81
CA SER A 129 -9.08 -9.53 -1.10
C SER A 129 -9.61 -9.10 0.26
N SER A 130 -8.72 -8.99 1.23
CA SER A 130 -9.01 -8.34 2.50
C SER A 130 -9.15 -6.83 2.32
N ASN A 131 -9.66 -6.17 3.37
CA ASN A 131 -9.41 -4.74 3.56
C ASN A 131 -7.91 -4.50 3.84
N ASN A 132 -7.49 -3.24 3.79
CA ASN A 132 -6.19 -2.85 4.31
C ASN A 132 -6.20 -3.02 5.84
N ILE A 133 -5.18 -3.67 6.37
CA ILE A 133 -5.01 -3.91 7.81
C ILE A 133 -3.82 -3.07 8.30
N ASP A 134 -4.05 -2.25 9.32
CA ASP A 134 -3.00 -1.49 9.99
C ASP A 134 -2.05 -2.43 10.75
N VAL A 135 -0.75 -2.31 10.49
CA VAL A 135 0.25 -3.12 11.19
C VAL A 135 0.59 -2.56 12.57
N ASN A 136 0.14 -1.34 12.90
CA ASN A 136 0.30 -0.72 14.22
C ASN A 136 1.76 -0.75 14.75
N SER A 137 2.72 -0.45 13.88
CA SER A 137 4.17 -0.50 14.17
C SER A 137 4.72 -1.91 14.46
N ALA A 138 4.02 -2.98 14.08
CA ALA A 138 4.53 -4.33 14.17
C ALA A 138 5.74 -4.55 13.25
N SER A 139 6.59 -5.50 13.62
CA SER A 139 7.84 -5.82 12.93
C SER A 139 7.75 -7.07 12.04
N THR A 140 6.87 -8.02 12.38
CA THR A 140 6.66 -9.24 11.61
C THR A 140 5.19 -9.54 11.39
N LEU A 141 4.85 -10.07 10.22
CA LEU A 141 3.55 -10.61 9.84
C LEU A 141 3.66 -12.10 9.53
N ASP A 142 2.77 -12.88 10.13
CA ASP A 142 2.52 -14.28 9.75
C ASP A 142 1.09 -14.40 9.22
N ILE A 143 0.89 -15.12 8.11
CA ILE A 143 -0.44 -15.47 7.59
C ILE A 143 -0.61 -16.98 7.63
N LYS A 144 -1.78 -17.44 8.06
CA LYS A 144 -2.12 -18.85 8.22
C LYS A 144 -3.42 -19.14 7.51
N LEU A 145 -3.38 -20.08 6.56
CA LEU A 145 -4.54 -20.65 5.89
C LEU A 145 -4.80 -22.01 6.51
N GLN A 146 -5.97 -22.19 7.12
CA GLN A 146 -6.38 -23.44 7.72
C GLN A 146 -7.58 -24.00 6.95
N PHE A 147 -7.49 -25.26 6.53
CA PHE A 147 -8.53 -25.94 5.77
C PHE A 147 -9.16 -26.96 6.71
N ILE A 148 -10.48 -26.90 6.92
CA ILE A 148 -11.21 -27.68 7.91
C ILE A 148 -12.28 -28.47 7.20
N GLY A 149 -12.43 -29.75 7.54
CA GLY A 149 -13.57 -30.56 7.09
C GLY A 149 -13.48 -31.16 5.68
N LEU A 150 -12.75 -30.52 4.75
CA LEU A 150 -12.59 -30.90 3.32
C LEU A 150 -12.02 -32.32 3.07
N SER A 151 -12.82 -33.35 3.30
CA SER A 151 -12.40 -34.75 3.39
C SER A 151 -13.34 -35.73 2.68
N SER A 152 -14.53 -35.30 2.26
CA SER A 152 -15.44 -36.07 1.43
C SER A 152 -15.14 -35.88 -0.06
N THR A 153 -15.78 -36.72 -0.88
CA THR A 153 -15.67 -36.63 -2.34
C THR A 153 -16.26 -35.32 -2.83
N ASP A 154 -15.53 -34.66 -3.73
CA ASP A 154 -15.90 -33.37 -4.35
C ASP A 154 -15.96 -32.18 -3.36
N GLU A 155 -15.58 -32.38 -2.09
CA GLU A 155 -15.21 -31.32 -1.15
C GLU A 155 -13.79 -30.84 -1.45
N GLY A 156 -13.69 -29.65 -2.00
CA GLY A 156 -12.38 -29.07 -2.23
C GLY A 156 -12.37 -27.62 -2.63
N ILE A 157 -11.18 -27.03 -2.49
CA ILE A 157 -10.86 -25.69 -2.91
C ILE A 157 -9.54 -25.68 -3.67
N TYR A 158 -9.48 -24.82 -4.68
CA TYR A 158 -8.27 -24.53 -5.41
C TYR A 158 -7.88 -23.09 -5.16
N LEU A 159 -6.59 -22.89 -4.98
CA LEU A 159 -6.00 -21.60 -4.70
C LEU A 159 -4.83 -21.31 -5.64
N ASP A 160 -4.78 -20.07 -6.07
CA ASP A 160 -3.71 -19.50 -6.89
C ASP A 160 -3.39 -18.07 -6.43
N ASN A 161 -2.26 -17.52 -6.89
CA ASN A 161 -1.90 -16.11 -6.76
C ASN A 161 -2.08 -15.51 -5.36
N ILE A 162 -1.57 -16.18 -4.32
CA ILE A 162 -1.49 -15.59 -2.98
C ILE A 162 -0.56 -14.37 -3.05
N LYS A 163 -1.12 -13.19 -2.77
CA LYS A 163 -0.40 -11.91 -2.82
C LYS A 163 -0.60 -11.14 -1.52
N ILE A 164 0.51 -10.60 -1.00
CA ILE A 164 0.56 -9.73 0.16
C ILE A 164 1.17 -8.41 -0.30
N GLU A 165 0.34 -7.36 -0.33
CA GLU A 165 0.76 -6.01 -0.70
C GLU A 165 1.07 -5.23 0.57
N LEU A 166 2.33 -4.83 0.73
CA LEU A 166 2.77 -4.00 1.85
C LEU A 166 2.78 -2.54 1.43
N THR A 167 2.24 -1.66 2.26
CA THR A 167 2.25 -0.22 2.03
C THR A 167 3.11 0.46 3.07
N ASN A 168 4.10 1.25 2.64
CA ASN A 168 5.01 1.90 3.57
C ASN A 168 4.31 2.95 4.44
N SER A 169 4.82 3.20 5.64
CA SER A 169 4.57 4.41 6.41
C SER A 169 5.62 5.46 6.01
N THR A 170 5.28 6.40 5.14
CA THR A 170 5.96 7.71 5.26
C THR A 170 5.24 8.45 6.39
N PRO A 171 5.94 8.93 7.44
CA PRO A 171 5.36 9.92 8.34
C PRO A 171 4.76 11.06 7.51
N ASN A 172 3.50 11.42 7.76
CA ASN A 172 2.90 12.53 7.05
C ASN A 172 3.00 13.77 7.93
N ASP A 173 3.96 14.63 7.63
CA ASP A 173 4.29 15.85 8.38
C ASP A 173 3.56 17.09 7.83
N CYS A 174 2.58 16.90 6.95
CA CYS A 174 1.86 18.00 6.34
C CYS A 174 1.08 18.80 7.41
N GLY A 175 1.37 20.11 7.50
CA GLY A 175 0.77 21.00 8.49
C GLY A 175 1.56 21.10 9.81
N VAL A 176 2.68 20.39 9.95
CA VAL A 176 3.58 20.54 11.11
C VAL A 176 4.23 21.92 11.09
N SER A 177 4.43 22.49 12.27
CA SER A 177 5.23 23.70 12.47
C SER A 177 6.13 23.54 13.67
N GLY A 178 7.29 24.17 13.66
CA GLY A 178 8.26 24.03 14.73
C GLY A 178 9.32 25.11 14.74
N THR A 179 10.25 24.94 15.68
CA THR A 179 11.43 25.79 15.81
C THR A 179 12.68 24.94 15.89
N TYR A 180 13.80 25.48 15.43
CA TYR A 180 15.10 24.81 15.52
C TYR A 180 16.19 25.80 15.92
N ASP A 181 16.90 25.48 16.99
CA ASP A 181 18.09 26.19 17.46
C ASP A 181 19.30 25.32 17.14
N TYR A 182 20.02 25.68 16.07
CA TYR A 182 21.25 24.97 15.72
C TYR A 182 22.33 25.22 16.79
N GLY A 183 23.18 24.22 17.01
CA GLY A 183 24.31 24.24 17.92
C GLY A 183 25.64 24.49 17.23
N ASN A 184 26.72 24.44 18.02
CA ASN A 184 28.09 24.51 17.51
C ASN A 184 28.52 23.13 16.98
N ASN A 185 29.28 23.11 15.89
CA ASN A 185 29.83 21.91 15.24
C ASN A 185 28.77 20.92 14.74
N GLU A 186 27.61 21.43 14.31
CA GLU A 186 26.59 20.61 13.66
C GLU A 186 27.02 20.20 12.26
N ASN A 187 26.41 19.12 11.78
CA ASN A 187 26.60 18.62 10.43
C ASN A 187 25.32 17.91 9.95
N ILE A 188 25.39 17.22 8.81
CA ILE A 188 24.25 16.51 8.20
C ILE A 188 23.54 15.54 9.16
N SER A 189 24.23 14.97 10.17
CA SER A 189 23.57 14.09 11.15
C SER A 189 22.49 14.77 11.99
N ASN A 190 22.45 16.11 11.97
CA ASN A 190 21.47 16.95 12.66
C ASN A 190 20.26 17.31 11.78
N ALA A 191 20.10 16.67 10.61
CA ALA A 191 18.99 16.96 9.71
C ALA A 191 17.62 16.79 10.38
N VAL A 192 16.77 17.78 10.13
CA VAL A 192 15.36 17.75 10.50
C VAL A 192 14.58 17.44 9.22
N GLY A 193 14.12 16.20 9.12
CA GLY A 193 13.41 15.66 7.97
C GLY A 193 11.90 15.67 8.11
N PHE A 194 11.22 15.75 6.97
CA PHE A 194 9.78 15.72 6.83
C PHE A 194 9.38 14.92 5.60
N SER A 195 8.29 14.18 5.69
CA SER A 195 7.72 13.45 4.56
C SER A 195 6.22 13.68 4.39
N SER A 196 5.71 13.34 3.21
CA SER A 196 4.29 13.39 2.85
C SER A 196 3.83 12.06 2.22
N ASN A 197 2.61 12.04 1.70
CA ASN A 197 2.16 10.89 0.91
C ASN A 197 3.05 10.75 -0.34
N PRO A 198 3.33 9.52 -0.78
CA PRO A 198 4.11 9.28 -2.00
C PRO A 198 3.57 10.07 -3.19
N GLY A 199 4.46 10.83 -3.85
CA GLY A 199 4.15 11.63 -5.03
C GLY A 199 3.65 13.05 -4.75
N ASP A 200 3.30 13.41 -3.50
CA ASP A 200 3.01 14.80 -3.14
C ASP A 200 4.30 15.63 -3.08
N TYR A 201 4.18 16.92 -3.35
CA TYR A 201 5.26 17.88 -3.09
C TYR A 201 5.25 18.28 -1.62
N VAL A 202 6.43 18.47 -1.03
CA VAL A 202 6.61 18.95 0.36
C VAL A 202 7.26 20.32 0.32
N THR A 203 6.66 21.29 1.00
CA THR A 203 7.16 22.67 1.07
C THR A 203 7.46 23.07 2.51
N LEU A 204 8.70 23.50 2.74
CA LEU A 204 9.13 24.18 3.95
C LEU A 204 9.00 25.69 3.77
N ASP A 205 8.33 26.34 4.71
CA ASP A 205 8.29 27.81 4.82
C ASP A 205 8.99 28.26 6.10
N PHE A 206 10.05 29.06 5.94
CA PHE A 206 10.77 29.69 7.04
C PHE A 206 10.34 31.13 7.20
N THR A 207 9.80 31.47 8.38
CA THR A 207 9.45 32.84 8.74
C THR A 207 10.55 33.55 9.55
N ALA A 208 11.50 32.77 10.09
CA ALA A 208 12.71 33.27 10.73
C ALA A 208 13.82 32.21 10.66
N GLY A 209 15.05 32.66 10.91
CA GLY A 209 16.26 31.82 10.98
C GLY A 209 17.45 32.57 10.39
N ILE A 210 18.54 32.66 11.15
CA ILE A 210 19.79 33.30 10.72
C ILE A 210 20.94 32.40 11.16
N THR A 211 21.88 32.16 10.25
CA THR A 211 23.18 31.52 10.49
C THR A 211 24.30 32.55 10.45
N GLU A 212 25.46 32.25 11.06
CA GLU A 212 26.63 33.13 10.99
C GLU A 212 27.13 33.27 9.55
N ILE A 213 27.06 34.49 9.01
CA ILE A 213 27.42 34.78 7.62
C ILE A 213 28.88 34.40 7.35
N GLY A 214 29.06 33.46 6.42
CA GLY A 214 30.38 33.01 5.94
C GLY A 214 31.04 31.92 6.78
N TYR A 215 30.44 31.50 7.90
CA TYR A 215 31.00 30.48 8.81
C TYR A 215 30.05 29.30 8.98
N ASP A 216 28.76 29.57 9.18
CA ASP A 216 27.72 28.56 9.30
C ASP A 216 26.89 28.52 8.03
N ASN A 217 26.67 27.32 7.48
CA ASN A 217 25.90 27.13 6.25
C ASN A 217 24.64 26.32 6.52
N TRP A 218 23.49 26.83 6.09
CA TRP A 218 22.25 26.05 6.05
C TRP A 218 22.07 25.36 4.70
N TYR A 219 21.39 24.22 4.71
CA TYR A 219 21.07 23.40 3.55
C TYR A 219 19.61 22.95 3.60
N ILE A 220 18.96 22.90 2.44
CA ILE A 220 17.68 22.25 2.20
C ILE A 220 17.92 21.10 1.22
N THR A 221 17.45 19.89 1.49
CA THR A 221 17.64 18.73 0.61
C THR A 221 16.35 17.94 0.39
N ASP A 222 16.31 17.13 -0.66
CA ASP A 222 15.16 16.31 -1.09
C ASP A 222 15.14 14.89 -0.49
N ALA A 223 15.67 14.72 0.72
CA ALA A 223 15.62 13.48 1.50
C ALA A 223 15.43 13.79 2.98
N VAL A 224 14.79 12.91 3.73
CA VAL A 224 14.54 13.10 5.17
C VAL A 224 15.80 13.16 6.03
N ASP A 225 16.88 12.50 5.62
CA ASP A 225 18.13 12.39 6.39
C ASP A 225 19.21 13.39 5.99
N GLY A 226 18.88 14.33 5.10
CA GLY A 226 19.82 15.30 4.57
C GLY A 226 20.68 14.82 3.40
N SER A 227 20.71 13.52 3.08
CA SER A 227 21.66 12.92 2.11
C SER A 227 21.29 13.13 0.64
N GLY A 228 20.09 13.65 0.38
CA GLY A 228 19.56 13.92 -0.96
C GLY A 228 20.25 15.08 -1.71
N ILE A 229 19.73 15.37 -2.89
CA ILE A 229 20.06 16.55 -3.70
C ILE A 229 19.79 17.81 -2.88
N THR A 230 20.78 18.71 -2.86
CA THR A 230 20.62 20.04 -2.27
C THR A 230 19.73 20.92 -3.15
N LEU A 231 18.56 21.29 -2.63
CA LEU A 231 17.59 22.19 -3.27
C LEU A 231 18.01 23.65 -3.10
N ALA A 232 18.54 24.01 -1.93
CA ALA A 232 19.05 25.34 -1.63
C ALA A 232 20.11 25.27 -0.53
N SER A 233 21.03 26.24 -0.53
CA SER A 233 21.99 26.45 0.55
C SER A 233 22.43 27.90 0.64
N GLY A 234 22.95 28.30 1.80
CA GLY A 234 23.44 29.66 2.02
C GLY A 234 23.94 29.90 3.43
N THR A 235 24.19 31.18 3.72
CA THR A 235 24.55 31.68 5.06
C THR A 235 23.68 32.90 5.38
N GLY A 236 23.60 33.32 6.65
CA GLY A 236 22.71 34.39 7.07
C GLY A 236 21.25 33.93 7.11
N SER A 237 20.34 34.82 6.68
CA SER A 237 18.89 34.61 6.71
C SER A 237 18.44 33.49 5.77
N ILE A 238 17.55 32.61 6.26
CA ILE A 238 16.94 31.52 5.47
C ILE A 238 15.49 31.81 5.04
N VAL A 239 14.90 32.91 5.51
CA VAL A 239 13.47 33.26 5.29
C VAL A 239 13.05 33.07 3.84
N GLY A 240 12.01 32.27 3.62
CA GLY A 240 11.52 31.90 2.30
C GLY A 240 10.94 30.49 2.27
N THR A 241 10.49 30.10 1.08
CA THR A 241 9.85 28.81 0.82
C THR A 241 10.72 27.91 -0.03
N TYR A 242 10.80 26.63 0.32
CA TYR A 242 11.59 25.62 -0.39
C TYR A 242 10.75 24.37 -0.60
N THR A 243 10.67 23.88 -1.83
CA THR A 243 9.78 22.77 -2.21
C THR A 243 10.56 21.61 -2.80
N SER A 244 10.29 20.41 -2.29
CA SER A 244 10.73 19.13 -2.85
C SER A 244 9.59 18.47 -3.62
N ALA A 245 9.92 17.84 -4.74
CA ALA A 245 8.98 17.10 -5.58
C ALA A 245 8.93 15.58 -5.30
N THR A 246 9.70 15.10 -4.32
CA THR A 246 9.94 13.67 -4.06
C THR A 246 9.23 13.15 -2.81
N SER A 247 8.19 13.83 -2.31
CA SER A 247 7.50 13.54 -1.04
C SER A 247 8.37 13.56 0.22
N GLU A 248 9.63 13.99 0.11
CA GLU A 248 10.59 14.09 1.22
C GLU A 248 11.36 15.41 1.14
N ILE A 249 11.61 16.03 2.29
CA ILE A 249 12.45 17.23 2.40
C ILE A 249 13.11 17.28 3.77
N SER A 250 14.30 17.86 3.86
CA SER A 250 14.90 18.19 5.15
C SER A 250 15.64 19.52 5.11
N PHE A 251 16.00 20.01 6.30
CA PHE A 251 16.99 21.06 6.45
C PHE A 251 18.02 20.70 7.53
N TYR A 252 19.23 21.23 7.38
CA TYR A 252 20.28 21.11 8.40
C TYR A 252 21.25 22.31 8.33
N VAL A 253 22.06 22.47 9.37
CA VAL A 253 23.14 23.46 9.44
C VAL A 253 24.48 22.73 9.59
N VAL A 254 25.48 23.19 8.85
CA VAL A 254 26.89 22.88 9.10
C VAL A 254 27.49 24.10 9.77
N SER A 255 27.81 23.98 11.05
CA SER A 255 28.27 25.11 11.86
C SER A 255 29.68 24.92 12.39
N ASP A 256 30.33 26.02 12.73
CA ASP A 256 31.63 26.03 13.39
C ASP A 256 31.51 25.94 14.92
N GLY A 257 32.60 26.23 15.64
CA GLY A 257 32.67 26.13 17.08
C GLY A 257 31.95 27.24 17.88
N SER A 258 31.30 28.21 17.23
CA SER A 258 30.79 29.43 17.89
C SER A 258 29.51 30.01 17.29
N TRP A 259 28.93 30.99 18.03
CA TRP A 259 27.90 31.93 17.59
C TRP A 259 26.63 31.30 16.99
N SER A 260 26.14 30.25 17.64
CA SER A 260 24.84 29.64 17.36
C SER A 260 23.79 29.94 18.44
N PRO A 261 22.48 29.77 18.15
CA PRO A 261 21.41 29.93 19.14
C PRO A 261 21.57 29.02 20.36
N ALA A 262 21.94 27.75 20.17
CA ALA A 262 22.09 26.80 21.27
C ALA A 262 23.47 26.88 21.96
N GLY A 263 24.54 27.23 21.23
CA GLY A 263 25.90 27.34 21.75
C GLY A 263 26.22 28.68 22.43
N GLY A 264 25.44 29.72 22.16
CA GLY A 264 25.61 31.06 22.72
C GLY A 264 26.75 31.87 22.08
N GLY A 265 26.87 33.13 22.51
CA GLY A 265 27.74 34.11 21.83
C GLY A 265 27.04 34.82 20.67
N GLY A 266 27.74 35.71 19.98
CA GLY A 266 27.15 36.52 18.91
C GLY A 266 26.07 37.50 19.40
N THR A 267 25.25 38.01 18.48
CA THR A 267 24.08 38.86 18.76
C THR A 267 22.85 38.30 18.05
N THR A 268 21.84 37.90 18.82
CA THR A 268 20.57 37.40 18.28
C THR A 268 19.92 38.40 17.32
N GLY A 269 19.44 37.90 16.19
CA GLY A 269 18.86 38.70 15.11
C GLY A 269 19.88 39.37 14.18
N LEU A 270 21.19 39.23 14.47
CA LEU A 270 22.28 39.74 13.61
C LEU A 270 23.22 38.62 13.18
N THR A 271 23.80 37.88 14.13
CA THR A 271 24.73 36.78 13.84
C THR A 271 24.02 35.44 13.75
N HIS A 272 22.98 35.24 14.57
CA HIS A 272 22.16 34.04 14.57
C HIS A 272 20.73 34.35 15.00
N ALA A 273 19.79 33.46 14.67
CA ALA A 273 18.43 33.48 15.17
C ALA A 273 17.81 32.08 15.06
N THR A 274 16.94 31.74 16.00
CA THR A 274 16.08 30.54 15.97
C THR A 274 15.36 30.43 14.64
N PHE A 275 15.38 29.24 14.05
CA PHE A 275 14.65 28.94 12.83
C PHE A 275 13.20 28.70 13.22
N ILE A 276 12.26 29.28 12.47
CA ILE A 276 10.82 29.06 12.66
C ILE A 276 10.26 28.58 11.33
N TYR A 277 9.75 27.35 11.30
CA TYR A 277 9.32 26.70 10.07
C TYR A 277 7.89 26.17 10.16
N SER A 278 7.28 26.02 8.99
CA SER A 278 6.06 25.25 8.79
C SER A 278 6.17 24.38 7.53
N VAL A 279 5.47 23.25 7.55
CA VAL A 279 5.44 22.25 6.49
C VAL A 279 4.07 22.26 5.85
N SER A 280 4.02 22.30 4.53
CA SER A 280 2.79 22.13 3.76
C SER A 280 3.01 21.17 2.62
N CYS A 281 1.95 20.50 2.18
CA CYS A 281 2.03 19.52 1.10
C CYS A 281 0.93 19.77 0.09
N SER A 282 1.22 19.43 -1.15
CA SER A 282 0.27 19.54 -2.25
C SER A 282 0.53 18.44 -3.26
N SER A 283 -0.53 17.90 -3.85
CA SER A 283 -0.40 17.09 -5.06
C SER A 283 0.36 17.86 -6.15
N PRO A 284 1.11 17.18 -7.01
CA PRO A 284 1.72 17.82 -8.18
C PRO A 284 0.66 18.58 -8.99
N PRO A 285 1.03 19.68 -9.68
CA PRO A 285 0.11 20.34 -10.60
C PRO A 285 -0.43 19.33 -11.63
N ALA A 286 -1.74 19.32 -11.84
CA ALA A 286 -2.34 18.46 -12.86
C ALA A 286 -1.77 18.82 -14.24
N CYS A 287 -1.28 17.82 -14.98
CA CYS A 287 -0.98 17.99 -16.40
C CYS A 287 -2.31 18.18 -17.14
N SER A 288 -2.36 19.09 -18.12
CA SER A 288 -3.57 19.25 -18.92
C SER A 288 -3.65 18.09 -19.91
N ASP A 289 -4.86 17.56 -20.12
CA ASP A 289 -5.04 16.46 -21.05
C ASP A 289 -4.63 16.88 -22.48
N PRO A 290 -3.94 16.00 -23.23
CA PRO A 290 -3.80 16.18 -24.67
C PRO A 290 -5.17 16.34 -25.33
N SER A 291 -5.27 17.28 -26.26
CA SER A 291 -6.54 17.60 -26.93
C SER A 291 -6.42 17.49 -28.44
N GLY A 292 -7.55 17.56 -29.16
CA GLY A 292 -7.54 17.59 -30.62
C GLY A 292 -6.90 16.35 -31.24
N LEU A 293 -7.23 15.15 -30.73
CA LEU A 293 -6.82 13.89 -31.35
C LEU A 293 -7.32 13.83 -32.79
N LEU A 294 -6.39 13.66 -33.73
CA LEU A 294 -6.63 13.51 -35.15
C LEU A 294 -6.03 12.19 -35.63
N VAL A 295 -6.82 11.47 -36.42
CA VAL A 295 -6.40 10.23 -37.08
C VAL A 295 -6.44 10.45 -38.59
N SER A 296 -5.37 10.09 -39.28
CA SER A 296 -5.23 10.26 -40.73
C SER A 296 -4.50 9.07 -41.37
N ASN A 297 -4.43 9.04 -42.71
CA ASN A 297 -3.73 8.00 -43.49
C ASN A 297 -4.09 6.55 -43.09
N ILE A 298 -5.37 6.30 -42.83
CA ILE A 298 -5.85 4.98 -42.39
C ILE A 298 -5.72 3.96 -43.54
N THR A 299 -5.03 2.86 -43.26
CA THR A 299 -4.88 1.69 -44.13
C THR A 299 -5.34 0.43 -43.38
N SER A 300 -5.29 -0.74 -44.03
CA SER A 300 -5.58 -2.01 -43.38
C SER A 300 -4.57 -2.42 -42.31
N SER A 301 -3.40 -1.76 -42.24
CA SER A 301 -2.31 -2.14 -41.34
C SER A 301 -1.68 -0.95 -40.61
N GLY A 302 -2.36 0.20 -40.56
CA GLY A 302 -1.82 1.37 -39.88
C GLY A 302 -2.66 2.62 -40.03
N ALA A 303 -2.39 3.59 -39.18
CA ALA A 303 -2.93 4.95 -39.22
C ALA A 303 -1.91 5.90 -38.60
N ASP A 304 -1.95 7.16 -39.01
CA ASP A 304 -1.17 8.23 -38.39
C ASP A 304 -2.04 8.95 -37.36
N ILE A 305 -1.56 9.01 -36.11
CA ILE A 305 -2.22 9.71 -35.01
C ILE A 305 -1.44 10.97 -34.65
N SER A 306 -2.15 12.04 -34.31
CA SER A 306 -1.57 13.29 -33.82
C SER A 306 -2.52 13.94 -32.81
N TRP A 307 -2.00 14.74 -31.90
CA TRP A 307 -2.77 15.48 -30.91
C TRP A 307 -2.07 16.81 -30.60
N THR A 308 -2.78 17.69 -29.92
CA THR A 308 -2.23 18.92 -29.33
C THR A 308 -1.81 18.60 -27.89
N PRO A 309 -0.53 18.81 -27.51
CA PRO A 309 -0.10 18.72 -26.12
C PRO A 309 -0.96 19.59 -25.20
N GLY A 310 -1.21 19.13 -23.97
CA GLY A 310 -1.98 19.90 -23.00
C GLY A 310 -1.14 20.95 -22.27
N GLY A 311 0.17 20.73 -22.14
CA GLY A 311 1.11 21.60 -21.46
C GLY A 311 2.52 21.53 -22.06
N SER A 312 3.53 21.45 -21.19
CA SER A 312 4.94 21.35 -21.57
C SER A 312 5.47 19.91 -21.53
N GLU A 313 4.59 18.92 -21.65
CA GLU A 313 4.96 17.51 -21.61
C GLU A 313 5.85 17.16 -22.81
N THR A 314 6.81 16.25 -22.58
CA THR A 314 7.74 15.77 -23.62
C THR A 314 7.57 14.28 -23.92
N GLU A 315 6.72 13.59 -23.16
CA GLU A 315 6.46 12.15 -23.27
C GLU A 315 4.95 11.88 -23.16
N TRP A 316 4.47 10.88 -23.90
CA TRP A 316 3.06 10.47 -23.90
C TRP A 316 2.96 8.95 -23.94
N ASN A 317 2.05 8.39 -23.14
CA ASN A 317 1.65 6.99 -23.26
C ASN A 317 0.49 6.89 -24.25
N VAL A 318 0.64 6.02 -25.25
CA VAL A 318 -0.38 5.76 -26.27
C VAL A 318 -0.96 4.37 -26.05
N GLU A 319 -2.26 4.31 -25.81
CA GLU A 319 -3.03 3.07 -25.71
C GLU A 319 -3.87 2.88 -26.99
N TYR A 320 -3.86 1.67 -27.55
CA TYR A 320 -4.68 1.27 -28.69
C TYR A 320 -5.19 -0.16 -28.46
N GLY A 321 -6.40 -0.46 -28.95
CA GLY A 321 -7.08 -1.75 -28.79
C GLY A 321 -8.13 -1.97 -29.86
#